data_AF-A0A2W6BG77-F1
#
_entry.id   AF-A0A2W6BG77-F1
#
_cell.length_a   1.000
_cell.length_b   1.000
_cell.length_c   1.000
_cell.angle_alpha   90.00
_cell.angle_beta   90.00
_cell.angle_gamma   90.00
#
_symmetry.space_group_name_H-M   'P 1'
#
loop_
_entity.id
_entity.type
_entity.pdbx_description
1 polymer ?
#
loop_
_entity_poly.entity_id
_entity_poly.type
_entity_poly.pdbx_seq_one_letter_code
_entity_poly.pdbx_strand_id
1 'polypeptide(L)'
;PDIYNFPDAVASDYAVSLEEGSARISETEAGRINVAGFAVEFDAARGLWYADLTINSPSDTYMPFVRLALVRYQPHALADAKVSRVVLADFAQLTPDRSAMVTSDPHHPRTLRVVVSGVAPRGPQAVVHSKPQPQHKAAHPTEIRVRVQQRDTGIQSDLTWHDVTPDVANVSAAFDDNLSAQPDLAMWAGTVTFAQAPAAGQFRLLIEEYEYISADYTLVEGRQRLQAGRLIYAEAFELDAALVYPN
;
A
#
# COMPACT_ATOMS: atom_id res chain seq x y z
N PRO A 1 -13.28 -15.47 6.15
CA PRO A 1 -13.15 -14.20 6.91
C PRO A 1 -14.23 -14.19 7.97
N ASP A 2 -13.90 -13.67 9.14
CA ASP A 2 -14.77 -13.54 10.29
C ASP A 2 -14.91 -12.06 10.68
N ILE A 3 -15.80 -11.75 11.63
CA ILE A 3 -16.02 -10.37 12.07
C ILE A 3 -14.74 -9.70 12.59
N TYR A 4 -13.84 -10.45 13.24
CA TYR A 4 -12.57 -9.89 13.75
C TYR A 4 -11.59 -9.46 12.64
N ASN A 5 -11.81 -9.87 11.38
CA ASN A 5 -11.05 -9.35 10.25
C ASN A 5 -11.44 -7.90 9.90
N PHE A 6 -12.46 -7.34 10.56
CA PHE A 6 -12.95 -5.98 10.39
C PHE A 6 -12.83 -5.23 11.72
N PRO A 7 -11.61 -4.79 12.11
CA PRO A 7 -11.35 -4.27 13.46
C PRO A 7 -12.14 -3.00 13.80
N ASP A 8 -12.54 -2.23 12.79
CA ASP A 8 -13.26 -0.97 12.96
C ASP A 8 -14.79 -1.12 12.91
N ALA A 9 -15.29 -2.36 12.88
CA ALA A 9 -16.72 -2.62 12.94
C ALA A 9 -17.30 -2.11 14.26
N VAL A 10 -18.31 -1.23 14.18
CA VAL A 10 -18.98 -0.62 15.35
C VAL A 10 -20.15 -1.46 15.86
N ALA A 11 -20.58 -2.46 15.08
CA ALA A 11 -21.61 -3.41 15.46
C ALA A 11 -21.33 -4.79 14.83
N SER A 12 -21.87 -5.83 15.42
CA SER A 12 -21.76 -7.19 14.89
C SER A 12 -22.99 -8.02 15.17
N ASP A 13 -23.30 -8.95 14.27
CA ASP A 13 -24.37 -9.92 14.43
C ASP A 13 -23.95 -11.28 13.87
N TYR A 14 -24.51 -12.35 14.42
CA TYR A 14 -24.13 -13.71 14.06
C TYR A 14 -25.34 -14.48 13.60
N ALA A 15 -25.15 -15.32 12.58
CA ALA A 15 -26.20 -16.14 12.01
C ALA A 15 -27.48 -15.35 11.66
N VAL A 16 -27.33 -14.20 11.01
CA VAL A 16 -28.45 -13.42 10.47
C VAL A 16 -29.01 -14.13 9.24
N SER A 17 -30.34 -14.23 9.17
CA SER A 17 -31.05 -14.80 8.03
C SER A 17 -30.78 -14.01 6.75
N LEU A 18 -30.45 -14.73 5.68
CA LEU A 18 -30.23 -14.18 4.34
C LEU A 18 -31.30 -14.69 3.37
N GLU A 19 -32.04 -13.77 2.71
CA GLU A 19 -33.18 -14.13 1.87
C GLU A 19 -32.79 -14.66 0.48
N GLU A 20 -31.56 -14.37 0.04
CA GLU A 20 -30.99 -14.76 -1.24
C GLU A 20 -31.09 -16.28 -1.45
N GLY A 21 -31.82 -16.67 -2.50
CA GLY A 21 -32.03 -18.07 -2.84
C GLY A 21 -30.73 -18.86 -3.03
N SER A 22 -29.68 -18.23 -3.54
CA SER A 22 -28.37 -18.84 -3.74
C SER A 22 -27.62 -19.18 -2.44
N ALA A 23 -28.01 -18.59 -1.32
CA ALA A 23 -27.40 -18.82 -0.02
C ALA A 23 -28.21 -19.79 0.86
N ARG A 24 -29.35 -20.30 0.37
CA ARG A 24 -30.21 -21.21 1.13
C ARG A 24 -29.50 -22.52 1.45
N ILE A 25 -29.72 -23.01 2.66
CA ILE A 25 -29.22 -24.32 3.12
C ILE A 25 -30.15 -25.43 2.59
N SER A 26 -31.45 -25.17 2.51
CA SER A 26 -32.44 -26.07 1.93
C SER A 26 -33.62 -25.27 1.33
N GLU A 27 -34.60 -25.97 0.74
CA GLU A 27 -35.82 -25.33 0.22
C GLU A 27 -36.54 -24.48 1.28
N THR A 28 -36.46 -24.88 2.55
CA THR A 28 -37.17 -24.23 3.68
C THR A 28 -36.24 -23.48 4.63
N GLU A 29 -34.93 -23.61 4.48
CA GLU A 29 -33.94 -23.00 5.38
C GLU A 29 -33.14 -21.91 4.66
N ALA A 30 -33.34 -20.66 5.09
CA ALA A 30 -32.61 -19.50 4.60
C ALA A 30 -31.10 -19.61 4.89
N GLY A 31 -30.28 -18.88 4.13
CA GLY A 31 -28.85 -18.76 4.43
C GLY A 31 -28.61 -18.09 5.76
N ARG A 32 -27.40 -18.27 6.32
CA ARG A 32 -26.96 -17.61 7.55
C ARG A 32 -25.63 -16.93 7.32
N ILE A 33 -25.53 -15.65 7.72
CA ILE A 33 -24.31 -14.85 7.61
C ILE A 33 -23.94 -14.22 8.94
N ASN A 34 -22.67 -13.88 9.07
CA ASN A 34 -22.19 -12.96 10.10
C ASN A 34 -22.13 -11.55 9.50
N VAL A 35 -22.49 -10.55 10.29
CA VAL A 35 -22.54 -9.15 9.87
C VAL A 35 -21.49 -8.36 10.65
N ALA A 36 -20.63 -7.65 9.94
CA ALA A 36 -19.80 -6.56 10.48
C ALA A 36 -20.43 -5.23 10.07
N GLY A 37 -20.93 -4.47 11.04
CA GLY A 37 -21.63 -3.21 10.83
C GLY A 37 -20.70 -2.01 10.96
N PHE A 38 -20.79 -1.08 10.00
CA PHE A 38 -20.01 0.15 9.96
C PHE A 38 -20.93 1.37 10.05
N ALA A 39 -20.44 2.43 10.70
CA ALA A 39 -21.09 3.73 10.66
C ALA A 39 -20.97 4.30 9.24
N VAL A 40 -22.07 4.82 8.69
CA VAL A 40 -22.10 5.40 7.36
C VAL A 40 -22.22 6.91 7.50
N GLU A 41 -21.38 7.64 6.77
CA GLU A 41 -21.34 9.09 6.74
C GLU A 41 -21.78 9.62 5.37
N PHE A 42 -22.28 10.84 5.34
CA PHE A 42 -22.68 11.49 4.09
C PHE A 42 -21.66 12.56 3.72
N ASP A 43 -21.01 12.37 2.57
CA ASP A 43 -20.16 13.37 1.96
C ASP A 43 -21.03 14.35 1.17
N ALA A 44 -21.26 15.54 1.74
CA ALA A 44 -22.10 16.56 1.12
C ALA A 44 -21.52 17.15 -0.16
N ALA A 45 -20.19 17.15 -0.33
CA ALA A 45 -19.52 17.66 -1.52
C ALA A 45 -19.67 16.69 -2.70
N ARG A 46 -19.59 15.38 -2.42
CA ARG A 46 -19.79 14.32 -3.42
C ARG A 46 -21.26 13.90 -3.59
N GLY A 47 -22.11 14.23 -2.62
CA GLY A 47 -23.52 13.81 -2.58
C GLY A 47 -23.71 12.31 -2.38
N LEU A 48 -22.76 11.64 -1.70
CA LEU A 48 -22.70 10.19 -1.57
C LEU A 48 -22.55 9.76 -0.11
N TRP A 49 -23.06 8.57 0.19
CA TRP A 49 -22.80 7.90 1.47
C TRP A 49 -21.52 7.07 1.36
N TYR A 50 -20.69 7.08 2.41
CA TYR A 50 -19.47 6.29 2.49
C TYR A 50 -19.30 5.68 3.89
N ALA A 51 -18.48 4.64 3.97
CA ALA A 51 -17.99 4.08 5.21
C ALA A 51 -16.55 3.63 4.97
N ASP A 52 -15.65 4.00 5.87
CA ASP A 52 -14.28 3.50 5.85
C ASP A 52 -14.22 2.16 6.56
N LEU A 53 -13.47 1.22 5.99
CA LEU A 53 -13.30 -0.11 6.53
C LEU A 53 -11.85 -0.54 6.44
N THR A 54 -11.34 -1.06 7.55
CA THR A 54 -10.07 -1.79 7.57
C THR A 54 -10.35 -3.28 7.41
N ILE A 55 -9.53 -3.95 6.59
CA ILE A 55 -9.58 -5.41 6.41
C ILE A 55 -8.25 -5.98 6.85
N ASN A 56 -8.27 -6.71 7.96
CA ASN A 56 -7.15 -7.56 8.35
C ASN A 56 -7.23 -8.85 7.55
N SER A 57 -6.38 -9.00 6.54
CA SER A 57 -6.31 -10.22 5.74
C SER A 57 -6.06 -11.44 6.64
N PRO A 58 -6.77 -12.57 6.44
CA PRO A 58 -6.59 -13.77 7.26
C PRO A 58 -5.24 -14.48 7.05
N SER A 59 -4.48 -14.09 6.03
CA SER A 59 -3.14 -14.61 5.74
C SER A 59 -2.24 -13.54 5.12
N ASP A 60 -0.93 -13.79 5.19
CA ASP A 60 0.15 -13.00 4.56
C ASP A 60 0.15 -13.21 3.03
N THR A 61 -0.95 -12.85 2.39
CA THR A 61 -1.10 -12.92 0.94
C THR A 61 -0.69 -11.60 0.32
N TYR A 62 0.16 -11.66 -0.71
CA TYR A 62 0.51 -10.48 -1.49
C TYR A 62 -0.70 -9.98 -2.32
N MET A 63 -1.17 -8.77 -2.00
CA MET A 63 -2.20 -8.02 -2.71
C MET A 63 -3.47 -8.82 -3.10
N PRO A 64 -4.20 -9.40 -2.12
CA PRO A 64 -5.39 -10.19 -2.40
C PRO A 64 -6.51 -9.34 -3.02
N PHE A 65 -7.34 -9.98 -3.83
CA PHE A 65 -8.60 -9.41 -4.29
C PHE A 65 -9.71 -9.73 -3.29
N VAL A 66 -10.48 -8.72 -2.91
CA VAL A 66 -11.68 -8.85 -2.08
C VAL A 66 -12.89 -8.41 -2.89
N ARG A 67 -14.04 -9.03 -2.62
CA ARG A 67 -15.34 -8.61 -3.14
C ARG A 67 -16.32 -8.54 -1.99
N LEU A 68 -16.81 -7.34 -1.71
CA LEU A 68 -17.69 -7.11 -0.56
C LEU A 68 -19.14 -7.42 -0.92
N ALA A 69 -19.82 -8.11 0.00
CA ALA A 69 -21.27 -8.26 0.00
C ALA A 69 -21.86 -7.27 1.00
N LEU A 70 -22.49 -6.21 0.51
CA LEU A 70 -22.99 -5.10 1.30
C LEU A 70 -24.49 -5.23 1.54
N VAL A 71 -24.92 -4.92 2.75
CA VAL A 71 -26.33 -4.87 3.16
C VAL A 71 -26.58 -3.64 4.00
N ARG A 72 -27.82 -3.12 4.02
CA ARG A 72 -28.26 -2.21 5.08
C ARG A 72 -28.54 -3.05 6.33
N TYR A 73 -27.89 -2.73 7.44
CA TYR A 73 -28.02 -3.46 8.70
C TYR A 73 -28.83 -2.66 9.73
N GLN A 74 -29.83 -3.31 10.34
CA GLN A 74 -30.72 -2.75 11.37
C GLN A 74 -30.68 -3.66 12.61
N PRO A 75 -29.81 -3.40 13.60
CA PRO A 75 -29.55 -4.32 14.72
C PRO A 75 -30.78 -4.63 15.57
N HIS A 76 -31.73 -3.69 15.65
CA HIS A 76 -32.93 -3.79 16.49
C HIS A 76 -34.18 -4.22 15.71
N ALA A 77 -34.05 -4.66 14.45
CA ALA A 77 -35.17 -5.20 13.69
C ALA A 77 -35.52 -6.64 14.14
N LEU A 78 -36.65 -7.14 13.67
CA LEU A 78 -37.03 -8.56 13.82
C LEU A 78 -35.96 -9.46 13.18
N ALA A 79 -35.81 -10.69 13.68
CA ALA A 79 -34.72 -11.60 13.31
C ALA A 79 -34.54 -11.77 11.79
N ASP A 80 -35.64 -11.89 11.04
CA ASP A 80 -35.63 -12.07 9.59
C ASP A 80 -35.71 -10.76 8.78
N ALA A 81 -35.55 -9.61 9.45
CA ALA A 81 -35.61 -8.27 8.86
C ALA A 81 -34.40 -7.39 9.23
N LYS A 82 -33.34 -7.98 9.77
CA LYS A 82 -32.12 -7.27 10.20
C LYS A 82 -31.27 -6.76 9.05
N VAL A 83 -31.37 -7.38 7.87
CA VAL A 83 -30.55 -7.01 6.70
C VAL A 83 -31.44 -6.83 5.47
N SER A 84 -31.05 -5.91 4.59
CA SER A 84 -31.60 -5.86 3.24
C SER A 84 -31.05 -6.98 2.35
N ARG A 85 -31.55 -7.05 1.11
CA ARG A 85 -30.85 -7.75 0.02
C ARG A 85 -29.40 -7.33 -0.09
N VAL A 86 -28.58 -8.26 -0.53
CA VAL A 86 -27.16 -8.12 -0.79
C VAL A 86 -26.93 -7.33 -2.07
N VAL A 87 -26.03 -6.36 -1.98
CA VAL A 87 -25.41 -5.71 -3.13
C VAL A 87 -23.95 -6.12 -3.16
N LEU A 88 -23.52 -6.76 -4.25
CA LEU A 88 -22.11 -7.11 -4.44
C LEU A 88 -21.36 -5.90 -4.99
N ALA A 89 -20.31 -5.49 -4.29
CA ALA A 89 -19.35 -4.53 -4.80
C ALA A 89 -18.52 -5.13 -5.94
N ASP A 90 -17.81 -4.27 -6.66
CA ASP A 90 -16.74 -4.67 -7.55
C ASP A 90 -15.55 -5.25 -6.76
N PHE A 91 -14.67 -5.95 -7.46
CA PHE A 91 -13.43 -6.44 -6.85
C PHE A 91 -12.52 -5.26 -6.52
N ALA A 92 -12.04 -5.21 -5.27
CA ALA A 92 -10.99 -4.32 -4.84
C ALA A 92 -9.72 -5.13 -4.58
N GLN A 93 -8.57 -4.63 -5.03
CA GLN A 93 -7.27 -5.21 -4.70
C GLN A 93 -6.71 -4.48 -3.49
N LEU A 94 -6.36 -5.22 -2.43
CA LEU A 94 -5.69 -4.63 -1.28
C LEU A 94 -4.22 -4.36 -1.62
N THR A 95 -3.69 -3.21 -1.20
CA THR A 95 -2.26 -2.90 -1.29
C THR A 95 -1.49 -3.74 -0.26
N PRO A 96 -0.21 -4.06 -0.52
CA PRO A 96 0.54 -4.86 0.41
C PRO A 96 1.05 -3.98 1.56
N ASP A 97 1.02 -4.50 2.79
CA ASP A 97 1.51 -3.75 3.95
C ASP A 97 3.04 -3.61 3.91
N ARG A 98 3.52 -2.43 4.29
CA ARG A 98 4.95 -2.13 4.40
C ARG A 98 5.28 -1.57 5.77
N SER A 99 6.34 -2.10 6.36
CA SER A 99 7.01 -1.51 7.50
C SER A 99 8.24 -0.78 7.02
N ALA A 100 8.26 0.54 7.20
CA ALA A 100 9.39 1.39 6.86
C ALA A 100 9.97 2.02 8.14
N MET A 101 11.29 1.94 8.30
CA MET A 101 12.03 2.50 9.41
C MET A 101 13.14 3.40 8.89
N VAL A 102 13.17 4.64 9.36
CA VAL A 102 14.22 5.61 9.09
C VAL A 102 14.89 5.96 10.40
N THR A 103 16.21 5.82 10.46
CA THR A 103 16.99 6.15 11.65
C THR A 103 18.19 7.02 11.30
N SER A 104 18.50 7.93 12.21
CA SER A 104 19.67 8.80 12.17
C SER A 104 20.69 8.37 13.22
N ASP A 105 21.97 8.58 12.95
CA ASP A 105 23.04 8.41 13.94
C ASP A 105 23.56 9.79 14.38
N PRO A 106 23.46 10.18 15.67
CA PRO A 106 23.98 11.46 16.17
C PRO A 106 25.46 11.70 15.87
N HIS A 107 26.26 10.64 15.76
CA HIS A 107 27.70 10.74 15.44
C HIS A 107 27.96 10.90 13.94
N HIS A 108 26.95 10.65 13.10
CA HIS A 108 27.00 10.76 11.64
C HIS A 108 25.80 11.58 11.12
N PRO A 109 25.73 12.89 11.40
CA PRO A 109 24.55 13.73 11.16
C PRO A 109 24.21 13.95 9.67
N ARG A 110 25.01 13.39 8.76
CA ARG A 110 24.78 13.40 7.32
C ARG A 110 24.23 12.07 6.78
N THR A 111 24.01 11.09 7.65
CA THR A 111 23.68 9.73 7.25
C THR A 111 22.39 9.28 7.90
N LEU A 112 21.46 8.81 7.08
CA LEU A 112 20.27 8.07 7.53
C LEU A 112 20.40 6.61 7.11
N ARG A 113 19.85 5.72 7.93
CA ARG A 113 19.62 4.32 7.60
C ARG A 113 18.14 4.12 7.35
N VAL A 114 17.82 3.44 6.27
CA VAL A 114 16.45 3.20 5.83
C VAL A 114 16.28 1.69 5.66
N VAL A 115 15.22 1.15 6.23
CA VAL A 115 14.82 -0.26 6.09
C VAL A 115 13.36 -0.29 5.71
N VAL A 116 13.01 -1.04 4.68
CA VAL A 116 11.64 -1.28 4.24
C VAL A 116 11.45 -2.77 4.11
N SER A 117 10.38 -3.31 4.68
CA SER A 117 10.05 -4.73 4.54
C SER A 117 8.55 -4.96 4.48
N GLY A 118 8.17 -6.10 3.90
CA GLY A 118 6.78 -6.50 3.82
C GLY A 118 6.56 -7.68 2.88
N VAL A 119 5.32 -8.18 2.86
CA VAL A 119 4.95 -9.33 2.03
C VAL A 119 5.15 -9.00 0.55
N ALA A 120 5.79 -9.90 -0.18
CA ALA A 120 6.16 -9.75 -1.58
C ALA A 120 5.86 -11.01 -2.38
N PRO A 121 5.65 -10.89 -3.70
CA PRO A 121 5.37 -12.04 -4.54
C PRO A 121 6.66 -12.81 -4.85
N ARG A 122 6.57 -14.14 -4.88
CA ARG A 122 7.61 -15.03 -5.43
C ARG A 122 7.63 -15.10 -6.96
N GLY A 123 6.70 -14.41 -7.63
CA GLY A 123 6.40 -14.55 -9.05
C GLY A 123 7.64 -14.53 -9.96
N PRO A 124 7.55 -15.05 -11.19
CA PRO A 124 8.69 -15.02 -12.09
C PRO A 124 9.10 -13.56 -12.36
N GLN A 125 10.39 -13.34 -12.57
CA GLN A 125 10.91 -12.07 -13.04
C GLN A 125 10.16 -11.64 -14.32
N ALA A 126 9.73 -10.38 -14.36
CA ALA A 126 9.00 -9.85 -15.50
C ALA A 126 9.85 -9.85 -16.78
N VAL A 127 9.30 -10.41 -17.86
CA VAL A 127 10.00 -10.57 -19.14
C VAL A 127 9.62 -9.44 -20.09
N VAL A 128 10.63 -8.81 -20.70
CA VAL A 128 10.42 -7.71 -21.66
C VAL A 128 10.87 -8.13 -23.06
N HIS A 129 9.92 -8.23 -23.99
CA HIS A 129 10.14 -8.63 -25.39
C HIS A 129 10.22 -7.44 -26.36
N SER A 130 10.87 -6.35 -25.97
CA SER A 130 11.03 -5.17 -26.83
C SER A 130 12.46 -4.99 -27.35
N LYS A 131 12.60 -4.27 -28.48
CA LYS A 131 13.90 -3.80 -28.98
C LYS A 131 13.81 -2.30 -29.26
N PRO A 132 14.72 -1.47 -28.70
CA PRO A 132 15.76 -1.80 -27.72
C PRO A 132 15.19 -2.16 -26.35
N GLN A 133 15.98 -2.90 -25.58
CA GLN A 133 15.67 -3.30 -24.20
C GLN A 133 15.76 -2.09 -23.24
N PRO A 134 15.04 -2.11 -22.10
CA PRO A 134 15.13 -1.05 -21.11
C PRO A 134 16.53 -1.01 -20.46
N GLN A 135 16.95 0.16 -20.00
CA GLN A 135 18.26 0.33 -19.36
C GLN A 135 18.37 -0.44 -18.04
N HIS A 136 17.28 -0.41 -17.26
CA HIS A 136 17.14 -1.17 -16.02
C HIS A 136 16.07 -2.24 -16.21
N LYS A 137 16.37 -3.45 -15.76
CA LYS A 137 15.41 -4.55 -15.67
C LYS A 137 15.29 -4.92 -14.20
N ALA A 138 14.06 -5.01 -13.72
CA ALA A 138 13.81 -5.46 -12.36
C ALA A 138 14.34 -6.87 -12.16
N ALA A 139 15.12 -7.10 -11.11
CA ALA A 139 15.62 -8.43 -10.74
C ALA A 139 14.51 -9.32 -10.16
N HIS A 140 13.50 -8.70 -9.54
CA HIS A 140 12.37 -9.33 -8.88
C HIS A 140 11.04 -8.78 -9.45
N PRO A 141 9.88 -9.39 -9.14
CA PRO A 141 8.60 -8.88 -9.62
C PRO A 141 8.23 -7.52 -9.04
N THR A 142 8.77 -7.17 -7.87
CA THR A 142 8.67 -5.83 -7.29
C THR A 142 10.05 -5.24 -7.01
N GLU A 143 10.13 -3.91 -6.93
CA GLU A 143 11.36 -3.18 -6.63
C GLU A 143 11.04 -1.98 -5.76
N ILE A 144 11.74 -1.85 -4.63
CA ILE A 144 11.64 -0.70 -3.74
C ILE A 144 12.64 0.36 -4.18
N ARG A 145 12.16 1.59 -4.35
CA ARG A 145 12.95 2.75 -4.73
C ARG A 145 12.88 3.79 -3.62
N VAL A 146 14.04 4.22 -3.16
CA VAL A 146 14.18 5.29 -2.18
C VAL A 146 14.83 6.48 -2.86
N ARG A 147 14.16 7.63 -2.84
CA ARG A 147 14.64 8.91 -3.37
C ARG A 147 14.68 9.96 -2.27
N VAL A 148 15.56 10.94 -2.43
CA VAL A 148 15.59 12.14 -1.59
C VAL A 148 15.01 13.30 -2.38
N GLN A 149 14.08 14.02 -1.78
CA GLN A 149 13.49 15.21 -2.36
C GLN A 149 13.75 16.42 -1.49
N GLN A 150 13.93 17.58 -2.11
CA GLN A 150 14.11 18.86 -1.44
C GLN A 150 12.90 19.76 -1.68
N ARG A 151 12.56 20.55 -0.66
CA ARG A 151 11.47 21.53 -0.72
C ARG A 151 11.97 22.80 -1.40
N ASP A 152 11.28 23.23 -2.45
CA ASP A 152 11.37 24.57 -3.02
C ASP A 152 10.43 25.51 -2.27
N THR A 153 10.99 26.46 -1.52
CA THR A 153 10.22 27.42 -0.73
C THR A 153 9.62 28.56 -1.55
N GLY A 154 10.00 28.69 -2.83
CA GLY A 154 9.43 29.66 -3.76
C GLY A 154 8.07 29.23 -4.34
N ILE A 155 7.71 27.95 -4.20
CA ILE A 155 6.43 27.39 -4.66
C ILE A 155 5.47 27.31 -3.48
N GLN A 156 4.23 27.77 -3.65
CA GLN A 156 3.18 27.71 -2.62
C GLN A 156 2.07 26.73 -3.05
N SER A 157 2.43 25.48 -3.27
CA SER A 157 1.50 24.38 -3.58
C SER A 157 2.04 23.04 -3.08
N ASP A 158 1.35 21.96 -3.38
CA ASP A 158 1.79 20.58 -3.17
C ASP A 158 2.96 20.16 -4.10
N LEU A 159 3.28 20.96 -5.10
CA LEU A 159 4.37 20.73 -6.07
C LEU A 159 5.73 21.28 -5.61
N THR A 160 5.89 21.59 -4.32
CA THR A 160 7.16 22.13 -3.78
C THR A 160 8.31 21.15 -3.82
N TRP A 161 8.04 19.85 -3.94
CA TRP A 161 9.06 18.82 -3.78
C TRP A 161 9.65 18.38 -5.11
N HIS A 162 10.97 18.35 -5.20
CA HIS A 162 11.70 17.87 -6.37
C HIS A 162 12.83 16.93 -5.95
N ASP A 163 13.16 15.97 -6.82
CA ASP A 163 14.30 15.07 -6.60
C ASP A 163 15.60 15.84 -6.55
N VAL A 164 16.44 15.48 -5.59
CA VAL A 164 17.78 16.05 -5.47
C VAL A 164 18.76 15.33 -6.40
N THR A 165 19.79 16.04 -6.80
CA THR A 165 20.92 15.47 -7.56
C THR A 165 21.93 14.79 -6.62
N PRO A 166 22.78 13.87 -7.14
CA PRO A 166 23.74 13.13 -6.31
C PRO A 166 24.77 13.97 -5.55
N ASP A 167 24.99 15.23 -5.95
CA ASP A 167 25.85 16.19 -5.24
C ASP A 167 25.21 16.76 -3.96
N VAL A 168 23.89 16.62 -3.79
CA VAL A 168 23.16 17.03 -2.59
C VAL A 168 22.99 15.85 -1.64
N ALA A 169 22.48 14.73 -2.14
CA ALA A 169 22.36 13.49 -1.38
C ALA A 169 22.40 12.27 -2.31
N ASN A 170 22.91 11.15 -1.80
CA ASN A 170 22.95 9.89 -2.52
C ASN A 170 22.32 8.77 -1.69
N VAL A 171 21.63 7.85 -2.36
CA VAL A 171 21.01 6.66 -1.76
C VAL A 171 21.80 5.43 -2.20
N SER A 172 22.18 4.59 -1.24
CA SER A 172 22.88 3.34 -1.50
C SER A 172 22.15 2.18 -0.85
N ALA A 173 21.66 1.23 -1.66
CA ALA A 173 21.14 -0.03 -1.14
C ALA A 173 22.31 -0.91 -0.68
N ALA A 174 22.21 -1.45 0.53
CA ALA A 174 23.08 -2.50 1.06
C ALA A 174 22.44 -3.90 0.88
N PHE A 175 21.12 -3.95 0.82
CA PHE A 175 20.33 -5.15 0.58
C PHE A 175 19.03 -4.77 -0.16
N ASP A 176 18.65 -5.55 -1.16
CA ASP A 176 17.44 -5.35 -1.97
C ASP A 176 17.06 -6.70 -2.61
N ASP A 177 16.44 -7.57 -1.82
CA ASP A 177 16.03 -8.92 -2.25
C ASP A 177 14.96 -9.48 -1.28
N ASN A 178 14.44 -10.67 -1.58
CA ASN A 178 13.67 -11.48 -0.65
C ASN A 178 14.59 -12.15 0.37
N LEU A 179 14.12 -12.30 1.61
CA LEU A 179 14.88 -13.04 2.62
C LEU A 179 14.88 -14.54 2.27
N SER A 180 16.06 -15.17 2.18
CA SER A 180 16.17 -16.57 1.73
C SER A 180 15.38 -17.57 2.59
N ALA A 181 15.20 -17.27 3.88
CA ALA A 181 14.40 -18.09 4.80
C ALA A 181 12.88 -17.82 4.70
N GLN A 182 12.48 -16.69 4.11
CA GLN A 182 11.11 -16.21 3.98
C GLN A 182 10.91 -15.60 2.58
N PRO A 183 10.77 -16.44 1.54
CA PRO A 183 10.77 -15.98 0.15
C PRO A 183 9.54 -15.13 -0.25
N ASP A 184 8.50 -15.10 0.60
CA ASP A 184 7.33 -14.21 0.46
C ASP A 184 7.51 -12.89 1.24
N LEU A 185 8.71 -12.60 1.75
CA LEU A 185 9.06 -11.36 2.46
C LEU A 185 10.20 -10.65 1.72
N ALA A 186 9.91 -9.48 1.17
CA ALA A 186 10.92 -8.58 0.62
C ALA A 186 11.52 -7.70 1.72
N MET A 187 12.80 -7.37 1.57
CA MET A 187 13.45 -6.36 2.37
C MET A 187 14.38 -5.52 1.51
N TRP A 188 14.28 -4.21 1.69
CA TRP A 188 15.24 -3.23 1.21
C TRP A 188 15.91 -2.59 2.43
N ALA A 189 17.24 -2.52 2.43
CA ALA A 189 18.00 -1.82 3.45
C ALA A 189 19.12 -1.02 2.82
N GLY A 190 19.27 0.23 3.23
CA GLY A 190 20.25 1.12 2.64
C GLY A 190 20.55 2.34 3.49
N THR A 191 21.43 3.18 2.95
CA THR A 191 21.83 4.44 3.56
C THR A 191 21.55 5.61 2.64
N VAL A 192 21.17 6.72 3.23
CA VAL A 192 21.09 8.02 2.58
C VAL A 192 22.22 8.87 3.13
N THR A 193 23.08 9.39 2.25
CA THR A 193 24.21 10.23 2.63
C THR A 193 24.07 11.60 2.01
N PHE A 194 23.98 12.64 2.83
CA PHE A 194 23.91 14.04 2.42
C PHE A 194 25.31 14.65 2.32
N ALA A 195 25.52 15.56 1.37
CA ALA A 195 26.77 16.30 1.25
C ALA A 195 27.00 17.21 2.46
N GLN A 196 25.93 17.87 2.92
CA GLN A 196 25.87 18.69 4.12
C GLN A 196 24.81 18.13 5.08
N ALA A 197 24.91 18.44 6.37
CA ALA A 197 23.86 18.03 7.32
C ALA A 197 22.51 18.58 6.85
N PRO A 198 21.48 17.73 6.65
CA PRO A 198 20.18 18.20 6.19
C PRO A 198 19.57 19.14 7.24
N ALA A 199 18.83 20.15 6.79
CA ALA A 199 18.06 21.00 7.68
C ALA A 199 16.65 20.43 7.85
N ALA A 200 16.11 20.54 9.06
CA ALA A 200 14.76 20.08 9.37
C ALA A 200 13.71 20.73 8.44
N GLY A 201 12.79 19.92 7.92
CA GLY A 201 11.70 20.33 7.02
C GLY A 201 12.13 20.74 5.61
N GLN A 202 13.41 20.65 5.25
CA GLN A 202 13.90 20.96 3.90
C GLN A 202 13.96 19.75 2.98
N PHE A 203 14.00 18.54 3.56
CA PHE A 203 14.14 17.30 2.81
C PHE A 203 13.05 16.32 3.20
N ARG A 204 12.70 15.42 2.28
CA ARG A 204 11.93 14.21 2.56
C ARG A 204 12.53 13.01 1.85
N LEU A 205 12.30 11.83 2.40
CA LEU A 205 12.45 10.58 1.66
C LEU A 205 11.15 10.28 0.95
N LEU A 206 11.23 9.89 -0.31
CA LEU A 206 10.12 9.30 -1.05
C LEU A 206 10.46 7.83 -1.27
N ILE A 207 9.68 6.95 -0.64
CA ILE A 207 9.80 5.50 -0.76
C ILE A 207 8.66 5.02 -1.63
N GLU A 208 8.99 4.38 -2.74
CA GLU A 208 8.03 3.82 -3.67
C GLU A 208 8.32 2.34 -3.89
N GLU A 209 7.28 1.56 -4.19
CA GLU A 209 7.47 0.22 -4.72
C GLU A 209 6.70 0.08 -6.03
N TYR A 210 7.39 -0.49 -7.01
CA TYR A 210 6.83 -0.77 -8.32
C TYR A 210 6.68 -2.28 -8.48
N GLU A 211 5.52 -2.72 -8.94
CA GLU A 211 5.35 -4.06 -9.50
C GLU A 211 5.59 -4.03 -11.00
N TYR A 212 6.42 -4.94 -11.49
CA TYR A 212 6.70 -5.07 -12.91
C TYR A 212 5.94 -6.24 -13.51
N ILE A 213 5.43 -6.00 -14.72
CA ILE A 213 4.69 -6.98 -15.50
C ILE A 213 5.49 -7.36 -16.75
N SER A 214 5.34 -8.62 -17.17
CA SER A 214 5.86 -9.03 -18.48
C SER A 214 5.15 -8.26 -19.59
N ALA A 215 5.93 -7.75 -20.53
CA ALA A 215 5.42 -6.88 -21.60
C ALA A 215 6.19 -7.08 -22.90
N ASP A 216 5.51 -6.85 -24.01
CA ASP A 216 6.07 -6.78 -25.37
C ASP A 216 6.47 -5.36 -25.78
N TYR A 217 6.29 -4.38 -24.89
CA TYR A 217 6.63 -2.97 -25.09
C TYR A 217 7.56 -2.43 -23.99
N THR A 218 8.07 -1.22 -24.20
CA THR A 218 8.76 -0.39 -23.21
C THR A 218 8.12 0.99 -23.17
N LEU A 219 8.18 1.64 -22.01
CA LEU A 219 7.85 3.04 -21.88
C LEU A 219 9.04 3.89 -22.35
N VAL A 220 8.77 5.08 -22.90
CA VAL A 220 9.80 6.01 -23.36
C VAL A 220 9.66 7.31 -22.58
N GLU A 221 10.71 7.67 -21.84
CA GLU A 221 10.77 8.90 -21.07
C GLU A 221 12.01 9.69 -21.49
N GLY A 222 11.81 10.70 -22.34
CA GLY A 222 12.90 11.41 -23.01
C GLY A 222 13.75 10.45 -23.85
N ARG A 223 14.99 10.21 -23.41
CA ARG A 223 15.94 9.27 -24.04
C ARG A 223 16.00 7.91 -23.34
N GLN A 224 15.27 7.73 -22.23
CA GLN A 224 15.26 6.51 -21.47
C GLN A 224 14.17 5.56 -21.94
N ARG A 225 14.47 4.26 -21.87
CA ARG A 225 13.50 3.19 -22.06
C ARG A 225 13.33 2.46 -20.76
N LEU A 226 12.10 2.47 -20.27
CA LEU A 226 11.74 1.92 -18.97
C LEU A 226 10.89 0.67 -19.16
N GLN A 227 11.08 -0.28 -18.27
CA GLN A 227 10.17 -1.40 -18.14
C GLN A 227 8.81 -0.90 -17.65
N ALA A 228 7.73 -1.46 -18.19
CA ALA A 228 6.39 -1.15 -17.72
C ALA A 228 6.20 -1.72 -16.31
N GLY A 229 5.76 -0.86 -15.40
CA GLY A 229 5.42 -1.24 -14.03
C GLY A 229 4.30 -0.35 -13.49
N ARG A 230 3.68 -0.80 -12.40
CA ARG A 230 2.67 -0.05 -11.67
C ARG A 230 3.18 0.29 -10.28
N LEU A 231 2.93 1.51 -9.83
CA LEU A 231 3.18 1.91 -8.45
C LEU A 231 2.18 1.19 -7.53
N ILE A 232 2.67 0.45 -6.54
CA ILE A 232 1.83 -0.33 -5.60
C ILE A 232 1.93 0.16 -4.16
N TYR A 233 2.97 0.93 -3.83
CA TYR A 233 3.19 1.56 -2.53
C TYR A 233 3.94 2.87 -2.73
N ALA A 234 3.56 3.90 -1.99
CA ALA A 234 4.28 5.17 -1.94
C ALA A 234 4.10 5.81 -0.56
N GLU A 235 5.21 6.21 0.06
CA GLU A 235 5.23 6.85 1.37
C GLU A 235 6.29 7.94 1.40
N ALA A 236 5.98 9.03 2.11
CA ALA A 236 6.87 10.19 2.18
C ALA A 236 7.22 10.52 3.65
N PHE A 237 8.51 10.48 3.97
CA PHE A 237 9.02 10.81 5.30
C PHE A 237 9.69 12.18 5.26
N GLU A 238 9.03 13.22 5.78
CA GLU A 238 9.69 14.51 5.99
C GLU A 238 10.78 14.39 7.05
N LEU A 239 11.98 14.92 6.78
CA LEU A 239 13.07 14.95 7.73
C LEU A 239 12.82 16.10 8.71
N ASP A 240 12.16 15.80 9.82
CA ASP A 240 11.88 16.77 10.87
C ASP A 240 13.08 16.98 11.83
N ALA A 241 12.89 17.84 12.84
CA ALA A 241 13.94 18.11 13.82
C ALA A 241 14.29 16.89 14.68
N ALA A 242 13.32 15.98 14.94
CA ALA A 242 13.57 14.80 15.77
C ALA A 242 14.45 13.78 15.05
N LEU A 243 14.29 13.67 13.73
CA LEU A 243 15.11 12.79 12.90
C LEU A 243 16.47 13.40 12.54
N VAL A 244 16.56 14.72 12.38
CA VAL A 244 17.81 15.39 11.99
C VAL A 244 18.71 15.72 13.19
N TYR A 245 18.10 16.02 14.35
CA TYR A 245 18.79 16.35 15.60
C TYR A 245 18.38 15.38 16.71
N PRO A 246 18.69 14.08 16.59
CA PRO A 246 18.39 13.11 17.64
C PRO A 246 19.14 13.50 18.93
N ASN A 247 18.40 13.61 20.04
CA ASN A 247 18.94 13.92 21.37
C ASN A 247 19.95 12.86 21.86
#